data_AF-A0A0F9F130-F1
#
_entry.id   AF-A0A0F9F130-F1
#
_cell.length_a   1.000
_cell.length_b   1.000
_cell.length_c   1.000
_cell.angle_alpha   90.00
_cell.angle_beta   90.00
_cell.angle_gamma   90.00
#
_symmetry.space_group_name_H-M   'P 1'
#
loop_
_entity.id
_entity.type
_entity.pdbx_description
1 polymer ?
#
loop_
_entity_poly.entity_id
_entity_poly.type
_entity_poly.pdbx_seq_one_letter_code
_entity_poly.pdbx_strand_id
1 'polypeptide(L)'
;MLLDIAGQRDHRVPGGKPCPATYDSDLQAHDIVRGDHVGGFEHGLQFRDFGLVVFHRRLNIALQPAPKQDPAQRVKNWDEAFLGYELDTAIIEAERCIHCPTAPCQEACPVENDIPGALLLLEEGDLNAAANVFRETSTLPEMCGRLCPQESLCEGACVVGFAIRTADMGRQPPVAIGKLESFFTDQQRRNEGFPMPELSPPSDKKVAIVGSG
;
A
#
# COMPACT_ATOMS: atom_id res chain seq x y z
N MET A 1 1.68 51.14 -8.25
CA MET A 1 1.94 51.81 -6.95
C MET A 1 0.90 51.24 -5.99
N LEU A 2 1.10 50.03 -5.49
CA LEU A 2 1.78 49.67 -4.22
C LEU A 2 0.98 50.03 -2.96
N LEU A 3 0.88 49.01 -2.09
CA LEU A 3 0.55 48.93 -0.64
C LEU A 3 -0.89 48.48 -0.33
N ASP A 4 -1.17 47.23 0.09
CA ASP A 4 -0.80 46.46 1.31
C ASP A 4 -1.22 47.11 2.64
N ILE A 5 -2.02 46.39 3.44
CA ILE A 5 -1.75 46.06 4.87
C ILE A 5 -2.77 44.99 5.38
N ALA A 6 -2.16 43.87 5.76
CA ALA A 6 -2.49 42.78 6.68
C ALA A 6 -3.75 42.79 7.58
N GLY A 7 -4.30 41.58 7.73
CA GLY A 7 -5.20 41.18 8.82
C GLY A 7 -5.07 39.69 9.16
N GLN A 8 -3.91 39.28 9.68
CA GLN A 8 -3.68 37.94 10.23
C GLN A 8 -4.43 37.77 11.57
N ARG A 9 -5.19 36.68 11.74
CA ARG A 9 -5.60 36.18 13.06
C ARG A 9 -4.84 34.89 13.36
N ASP A 10 -4.09 34.98 14.45
CA ASP A 10 -3.16 34.02 15.03
C ASP A 10 -3.94 32.91 15.77
N HIS A 11 -3.84 31.67 15.30
CA HIS A 11 -4.21 30.46 16.05
C HIS A 11 -2.95 29.65 16.35
N ARG A 12 -2.09 30.19 17.23
CA ARG A 12 -1.00 29.42 17.86
C ARG A 12 -1.53 28.58 19.02
N VAL A 13 -1.46 27.26 18.87
CA VAL A 13 -1.50 26.29 19.98
C VAL A 13 -0.11 26.29 20.64
N PRO A 14 0.02 26.54 21.96
CA PRO A 14 1.31 26.54 22.62
C PRO A 14 1.79 25.11 22.90
N GLY A 15 2.98 24.74 22.42
CA GLY A 15 3.74 23.59 22.95
C GLY A 15 4.03 22.40 22.00
N GLY A 16 3.57 22.41 20.75
CA GLY A 16 3.93 21.38 19.76
C GLY A 16 5.11 21.83 18.89
N LYS A 17 6.18 21.03 18.80
CA LYS A 17 7.22 21.25 17.78
C LYS A 17 6.59 21.13 16.40
N PRO A 18 6.82 22.07 15.46
CA PRO A 18 6.30 21.94 14.11
C PRO A 18 6.92 20.73 13.40
N CYS A 19 6.07 19.90 12.77
CA CYS A 19 6.53 18.95 11.76
C CYS A 19 7.22 19.75 10.64
N PRO A 20 8.46 19.43 10.25
CA PRO A 20 9.14 20.15 9.18
C PRO A 20 8.38 19.90 7.86
N ALA A 21 7.67 20.93 7.42
CA ALA A 21 7.14 21.05 6.08
C ALA A 21 8.26 21.57 5.18
N THR A 22 8.99 20.67 4.54
CA THR A 22 9.72 20.94 3.30
C THR A 22 9.81 19.63 2.50
N TYR A 23 8.81 19.42 1.64
CA TYR A 23 9.00 18.63 0.44
C TYR A 23 9.88 19.48 -0.48
N ASP A 24 11.14 19.09 -0.60
CA ASP A 24 12.08 19.71 -1.54
C ASP A 24 11.63 19.30 -2.95
N SER A 25 11.15 20.27 -3.72
CA SER A 25 10.53 20.10 -5.03
C SER A 25 11.53 19.81 -6.16
N ASP A 26 12.83 19.66 -5.85
CA ASP A 26 13.90 19.67 -6.85
C ASP A 26 14.57 18.32 -7.13
N LEU A 27 14.01 17.21 -6.63
CA LEU A 27 14.39 15.86 -7.09
C LEU A 27 13.34 15.33 -8.07
N GLN A 28 13.50 15.74 -9.33
CA GLN A 28 12.71 15.28 -10.45
C GLN A 28 12.72 13.75 -10.56
N ALA A 29 11.53 13.17 -10.42
CA ALA A 29 11.22 11.80 -10.78
C ALA A 29 11.29 11.62 -12.31
N HIS A 30 12.48 11.46 -12.91
CA HIS A 30 12.57 11.16 -14.34
C HIS A 30 13.74 10.25 -14.82
N ASP A 31 14.67 9.79 -13.98
CA ASP A 31 15.86 9.07 -14.47
C ASP A 31 15.98 7.57 -14.09
N ILE A 32 14.87 6.87 -13.83
CA ILE A 32 14.88 5.39 -13.61
C ILE A 32 14.03 4.64 -14.65
N VAL A 33 13.90 5.17 -15.86
CA VAL A 33 13.28 4.45 -16.97
C VAL A 33 14.18 4.52 -18.19
N ARG A 34 15.17 3.62 -18.26
CA ARG A 34 15.75 3.08 -19.50
C ARG A 34 16.81 2.03 -19.19
N GLY A 35 16.35 0.79 -19.19
CA GLY A 35 17.19 -0.40 -19.32
C GLY A 35 16.42 -1.40 -20.17
N ASP A 36 16.42 -1.18 -21.48
CA ASP A 36 15.86 -2.12 -22.46
C ASP A 36 16.63 -3.45 -22.40
N HIS A 37 15.92 -4.58 -22.35
CA HIS A 37 16.00 -5.66 -23.34
C HIS A 37 15.08 -6.86 -22.99
N VAL A 38 13.97 -6.91 -23.73
CA VAL A 38 13.22 -8.06 -24.29
C VAL A 38 13.56 -9.51 -23.90
N GLY A 39 12.54 -10.27 -23.47
CA GLY A 39 12.36 -11.69 -23.82
C GLY A 39 11.79 -12.61 -22.73
N GLY A 40 10.55 -13.09 -22.93
CA GLY A 40 10.06 -14.36 -22.36
C GLY A 40 9.12 -14.26 -21.16
N PHE A 41 7.82 -14.49 -21.40
CA PHE A 41 6.82 -14.81 -20.38
C PHE A 41 7.10 -16.22 -19.82
N GLU A 42 7.77 -16.31 -18.67
CA GLU A 42 7.75 -17.50 -17.81
C GLU A 42 7.45 -17.07 -16.38
N HIS A 43 6.49 -17.76 -15.74
CA HIS A 43 6.00 -17.46 -14.41
C HIS A 43 7.12 -17.54 -13.37
N GLY A 44 7.51 -16.39 -12.84
CA GLY A 44 8.52 -16.22 -11.82
C GLY A 44 8.89 -14.75 -11.74
N LEU A 45 8.22 -14.01 -10.86
CA LEU A 45 8.54 -12.60 -10.61
C LEU A 45 10.02 -12.50 -10.26
N GLN A 46 10.80 -11.93 -11.18
CA GLN A 46 12.23 -11.78 -11.06
C GLN A 46 12.52 -10.98 -9.78
N PHE A 47 13.22 -11.60 -8.82
CA PHE A 47 13.79 -10.90 -7.69
C PHE A 47 14.67 -9.76 -8.20
N ARG A 48 14.15 -8.53 -8.13
CA ARG A 48 14.96 -7.34 -8.37
C ARG A 48 15.99 -7.27 -7.24
N ASP A 49 17.26 -7.42 -7.58
CA ASP A 49 18.36 -7.17 -6.64
C ASP A 49 18.42 -5.65 -6.37
N PHE A 50 17.63 -5.22 -5.40
CA PHE A 50 17.70 -3.89 -4.84
C PHE A 50 18.97 -3.83 -4.00
N GLY A 51 20.10 -3.54 -4.65
CA GLY A 51 21.40 -3.46 -3.98
C GLY A 51 21.36 -2.59 -2.71
N LEU A 52 22.35 -2.76 -1.82
CA LEU A 52 22.36 -2.23 -0.45
C LEU A 52 21.94 -0.75 -0.31
N VAL A 53 22.25 0.11 -1.28
CA VAL A 53 21.85 1.53 -1.27
C VAL A 53 20.33 1.70 -1.34
N VAL A 54 19.66 0.92 -2.17
CA VAL A 54 18.19 0.95 -2.31
C VAL A 54 17.52 0.40 -1.06
N PHE A 55 18.05 -0.69 -0.49
CA PHE A 55 17.57 -1.26 0.77
C PHE A 55 17.58 -0.23 1.91
N HIS A 56 18.71 0.46 2.13
CA HIS A 56 18.81 1.47 3.18
C HIS A 56 17.90 2.67 2.91
N ARG A 57 17.73 3.09 1.65
CA ARG A 57 16.78 4.16 1.28
C ARG A 57 15.35 3.78 1.65
N ARG A 58 14.88 2.58 1.28
CA ARG A 58 13.53 2.08 1.58
C ARG A 58 13.28 1.99 3.08
N LEU A 59 14.28 1.51 3.83
CA LEU A 59 14.29 1.55 5.30
C LEU A 59 14.40 2.97 5.89
N ASN A 60 14.51 4.03 5.10
CA ASN A 60 14.48 5.40 5.60
C ASN A 60 13.21 6.15 5.18
N ILE A 61 12.25 5.47 4.55
CA ILE A 61 10.93 6.04 4.25
C ILE A 61 10.04 5.91 5.50
N ALA A 62 9.51 7.05 5.95
CA ALA A 62 8.58 7.14 7.07
C ALA A 62 7.21 6.53 6.71
N LEU A 63 6.49 6.02 7.71
CA LEU A 63 5.10 5.56 7.51
C LEU A 63 4.24 6.67 6.91
N GLN A 64 3.49 6.32 5.87
CA GLN A 64 2.41 7.16 5.35
C GLN A 64 1.11 6.75 6.06
N PRO A 65 0.58 7.57 6.99
CA PRO A 65 -0.63 7.20 7.72
C PRO A 65 -1.84 7.24 6.77
N ALA A 66 -2.60 6.15 6.73
CA ALA A 66 -3.87 6.14 6.01
C ALA A 66 -4.82 7.22 6.59
N PRO A 67 -5.37 8.11 5.76
CA PRO A 67 -6.31 9.15 6.18
C PRO A 67 -7.51 8.54 6.92
N LYS A 68 -7.95 9.21 7.99
CA LYS A 68 -9.10 8.81 8.79
C LYS A 68 -10.05 9.97 8.95
N GLN A 69 -11.34 9.67 9.09
CA GLN A 69 -12.31 10.66 9.51
C GLN A 69 -11.95 11.23 10.89
N ASP A 70 -12.25 12.52 11.09
CA ASP A 70 -12.16 13.18 12.39
C ASP A 70 -13.01 12.40 13.42
N PRO A 71 -12.45 12.04 14.59
CA PRO A 71 -13.19 11.41 15.68
C PRO A 71 -14.53 12.08 16.02
N ALA A 72 -14.59 13.42 16.03
CA ALA A 72 -15.79 14.18 16.35
C ALA A 72 -16.88 14.07 15.27
N GLN A 73 -16.52 13.66 14.05
CA GLN A 73 -17.45 13.43 12.94
C GLN A 73 -17.86 11.96 12.83
N ARG A 74 -16.90 11.02 12.89
CA ARG A 74 -17.18 9.58 12.69
C ARG A 74 -18.04 8.93 13.77
N VAL A 75 -18.20 9.58 14.93
CA VAL A 75 -19.16 9.13 15.97
C VAL A 75 -20.62 9.48 15.63
N LYS A 76 -20.85 10.24 14.56
CA LYS A 76 -22.18 10.73 14.14
C LYS A 76 -22.69 10.06 12.86
N ASN A 77 -21.89 9.21 12.23
CA ASN A 77 -22.23 8.51 10.99
C ASN A 77 -21.80 7.03 11.07
N TRP A 78 -22.18 6.26 10.05
CA TRP A 78 -21.78 4.86 9.87
C TRP A 78 -20.84 4.69 8.66
N ASP A 79 -20.28 5.79 8.16
CA ASP A 79 -19.38 5.78 7.02
C ASP A 79 -18.01 5.19 7.43
N GLU A 80 -17.25 4.69 6.46
CA GLU A 80 -15.96 4.06 6.73
C GLU A 80 -14.98 5.03 7.42
N ALA A 81 -14.44 4.63 8.59
CA ALA A 81 -13.57 5.50 9.37
C ALA A 81 -12.21 5.78 8.72
N PHE A 82 -11.72 4.87 7.87
CA PHE A 82 -10.53 5.05 7.05
C PHE A 82 -10.98 5.44 5.64
N LEU A 83 -10.33 6.44 5.05
CA LEU A 83 -10.76 7.02 3.77
C LEU A 83 -10.01 6.42 2.56
N GLY A 84 -9.07 5.50 2.80
CA GLY A 84 -8.16 4.99 1.77
C GLY A 84 -6.99 5.93 1.51
N TYR A 85 -6.01 5.48 0.73
CA TYR A 85 -4.88 6.30 0.31
C TYR A 85 -5.20 7.14 -0.94
N GLU A 86 -4.42 8.19 -1.14
CA GLU A 86 -4.21 8.80 -2.45
C GLU A 86 -3.06 8.08 -3.16
N LEU A 87 -3.06 8.06 -4.51
CA LEU A 87 -2.10 7.30 -5.30
C LEU A 87 -0.64 7.57 -4.92
N ASP A 88 -0.24 8.85 -4.90
CA ASP A 88 1.14 9.23 -4.59
C ASP A 88 1.56 8.76 -3.18
N THR A 89 0.64 8.82 -2.22
CA THR A 89 0.89 8.38 -0.84
C THR A 89 0.97 6.85 -0.76
N ALA A 90 0.14 6.14 -1.52
CA ALA A 90 0.16 4.68 -1.60
C ALA A 90 1.46 4.18 -2.22
N ILE A 91 1.96 4.83 -3.28
CA ILE A 91 3.24 4.52 -3.92
C ILE A 91 4.38 4.68 -2.90
N ILE A 92 4.42 5.80 -2.17
CA ILE A 92 5.46 6.02 -1.14
C ILE A 92 5.38 4.98 -0.02
N GLU A 93 4.18 4.59 0.40
CA GLU A 93 4.01 3.53 1.41
C GLU A 93 4.44 2.16 0.88
N ALA A 94 4.17 1.86 -0.39
CA ALA A 94 4.62 0.63 -1.05
C ALA A 94 6.16 0.57 -1.13
N GLU A 95 6.82 1.69 -1.46
CA GLU A 95 8.28 1.81 -1.51
C GLU A 95 8.97 1.43 -0.17
N ARG A 96 8.26 1.44 0.95
CA ARG A 96 8.78 0.98 2.24
C ARG A 96 9.05 -0.53 2.25
N CYS A 97 8.39 -1.30 1.38
CA CYS A 97 8.67 -2.70 1.17
C CYS A 97 10.12 -2.89 0.75
N ILE A 98 10.85 -3.76 1.44
CA ILE A 98 12.25 -4.06 1.15
C ILE A 98 12.42 -5.31 0.27
N HIS A 99 11.32 -5.86 -0.25
CA HIS A 99 11.27 -7.06 -1.08
C HIS A 99 12.12 -8.21 -0.53
N CYS A 100 11.82 -8.62 0.72
CA CYS A 100 12.53 -9.70 1.39
C CYS A 100 12.56 -10.97 0.53
N PRO A 101 13.73 -11.60 0.31
CA PRO A 101 13.84 -12.84 -0.45
C PRO A 101 12.96 -13.99 0.06
N THR A 102 12.79 -14.07 1.38
CA THR A 102 11.98 -15.11 2.03
C THR A 102 10.53 -14.69 2.27
N ALA A 103 10.15 -13.45 1.91
CA ALA A 103 8.79 -12.91 2.02
C ALA A 103 7.98 -13.40 3.26
N PRO A 104 8.44 -13.17 4.51
CA PRO A 104 7.76 -13.70 5.70
C PRO A 104 6.32 -13.17 5.85
N CYS A 105 5.99 -12.03 5.23
CA CYS A 105 4.63 -11.52 5.15
C CYS A 105 3.70 -12.41 4.33
N GLN A 106 4.20 -13.07 3.28
CA GLN A 106 3.45 -14.02 2.45
C GLN A 106 3.22 -15.33 3.21
N GLU A 107 4.25 -15.87 3.87
CA GLU A 107 4.12 -17.07 4.72
C GLU A 107 3.12 -16.86 5.89
N ALA A 108 3.06 -15.65 6.44
CA ALA A 108 2.12 -15.30 7.50
C ALA A 108 0.69 -15.01 7.00
N CYS A 109 0.49 -14.90 5.68
CA CYS A 109 -0.83 -14.69 5.09
C CYS A 109 -1.53 -16.05 4.91
N PRO A 110 -2.73 -16.28 5.50
CA PRO A 110 -3.41 -17.59 5.39
C PRO A 110 -3.76 -18.03 3.96
N VAL A 111 -3.78 -17.09 3.00
CA VAL A 111 -4.02 -17.35 1.57
C VAL A 111 -2.77 -17.19 0.72
N GLU A 112 -1.60 -16.97 1.34
CA GLU A 112 -0.30 -16.93 0.65
C GLU A 112 -0.19 -15.87 -0.47
N ASN A 113 -0.92 -14.75 -0.36
CA ASN A 113 -0.83 -13.60 -1.28
C ASN A 113 0.63 -13.20 -1.54
N ASP A 114 1.01 -13.01 -2.81
CA ASP A 114 2.31 -12.44 -3.20
C ASP A 114 2.34 -10.93 -2.92
N ILE A 115 2.53 -10.59 -1.65
CA ILE A 115 2.58 -9.22 -1.16
C ILE A 115 3.75 -8.44 -1.78
N PRO A 116 5.01 -8.95 -1.81
CA PRO A 116 6.11 -8.21 -2.42
C PRO A 116 5.90 -7.94 -3.92
N GLY A 117 5.34 -8.90 -4.67
CA GLY A 117 5.04 -8.75 -6.09
C GLY A 117 3.97 -7.70 -6.35
N ALA A 118 2.87 -7.75 -5.60
CA ALA A 118 1.81 -6.75 -5.70
C ALA A 118 2.28 -5.33 -5.33
N LEU A 119 3.10 -5.18 -4.28
CA LEU A 119 3.64 -3.89 -3.89
C LEU A 119 4.63 -3.34 -4.93
N LEU A 120 5.38 -4.20 -5.61
CA LEU A 120 6.24 -3.78 -6.71
C LEU A 120 5.44 -3.17 -7.86
N LEU A 121 4.33 -3.80 -8.24
CA LEU A 121 3.43 -3.30 -9.29
C LEU A 121 2.78 -1.97 -8.89
N LEU A 122 2.41 -1.84 -7.61
CA LEU A 122 1.90 -0.59 -7.07
C LEU A 122 2.95 0.54 -7.15
N GLU A 123 4.22 0.27 -6.83
CA GLU A 123 5.31 1.24 -6.98
C GLU A 123 5.50 1.72 -8.43
N GLU A 124 5.24 0.84 -9.39
CA GLU A 124 5.27 1.14 -10.82
C GLU A 124 4.00 1.88 -11.32
N GLY A 125 3.01 2.06 -10.44
CA GLY A 125 1.75 2.73 -10.72
C GLY A 125 0.68 1.83 -11.34
N ASP A 126 0.92 0.51 -11.46
CA ASP A 126 -0.04 -0.44 -12.02
C ASP A 126 -0.95 -1.02 -10.92
N LEU A 127 -1.96 -0.23 -10.55
CA LEU A 127 -2.96 -0.59 -9.54
C LEU A 127 -3.75 -1.86 -9.90
N ASN A 128 -4.04 -2.06 -11.18
CA ASN A 128 -4.85 -3.17 -11.64
C ASN A 128 -4.05 -4.47 -11.59
N ALA A 129 -2.78 -4.45 -12.02
CA ALA A 129 -1.90 -5.60 -11.89
C ALA A 129 -1.67 -5.95 -10.41
N ALA A 130 -1.42 -4.94 -9.56
CA ALA A 130 -1.29 -5.16 -8.11
C ALA A 130 -2.53 -5.81 -7.50
N ALA A 131 -3.73 -5.35 -7.88
CA ALA A 131 -4.99 -5.94 -7.45
C ALA A 131 -5.18 -7.38 -7.94
N ASN A 132 -4.81 -7.65 -9.19
CA ASN A 132 -4.92 -8.98 -9.78
C ASN A 132 -4.03 -9.99 -9.08
N VAL A 133 -2.81 -9.62 -8.66
CA VAL A 133 -1.92 -10.50 -7.87
C VAL A 133 -2.60 -10.97 -6.58
N PHE A 134 -3.29 -10.08 -5.85
CA PHE A 134 -4.06 -10.49 -4.68
C PHE A 134 -5.27 -11.36 -5.04
N ARG A 135 -5.89 -11.14 -6.20
CA ARG A 135 -7.03 -11.93 -6.67
C ARG A 135 -6.67 -13.34 -7.17
N GLU A 136 -5.39 -13.61 -7.42
CA GLU A 136 -4.93 -14.95 -7.77
C GLU A 136 -5.16 -15.95 -6.63
N THR A 137 -5.09 -15.49 -5.37
CA THR A 137 -5.20 -16.35 -4.19
C THR A 137 -6.35 -15.96 -3.25
N SER A 138 -6.79 -14.70 -3.26
CA SER A 138 -7.91 -14.21 -2.45
C SER A 138 -9.15 -13.89 -3.29
N THR A 139 -10.31 -14.40 -2.88
CA THR A 139 -11.59 -14.08 -3.53
C THR A 139 -12.17 -12.73 -3.10
N LEU A 140 -11.73 -12.18 -1.96
CA LEU A 140 -12.29 -10.97 -1.34
C LEU A 140 -11.19 -10.03 -0.80
N PRO A 141 -10.18 -9.65 -1.60
CA PRO A 141 -9.05 -8.85 -1.11
C PRO A 141 -9.49 -7.46 -0.62
N GLU A 142 -10.55 -6.89 -1.19
CA GLU A 142 -11.15 -5.63 -0.70
C GLU A 142 -11.66 -5.72 0.76
N MET A 143 -12.03 -6.91 1.22
CA MET A 143 -12.49 -7.18 2.59
C MET A 143 -11.33 -7.60 3.48
N CYS A 144 -10.41 -8.43 2.97
CA CYS A 144 -9.21 -8.86 3.68
C CYS A 144 -8.36 -7.67 4.12
N GLY A 145 -8.14 -6.69 3.24
CA GLY A 145 -7.39 -5.47 3.57
C GLY A 145 -8.02 -4.63 4.69
N ARG A 146 -9.32 -4.81 4.95
CA ARG A 146 -10.08 -4.08 5.99
C ARG A 146 -10.22 -4.85 7.30
N LEU A 147 -10.38 -6.16 7.23
CA LEU A 147 -10.85 -6.99 8.35
C LEU A 147 -9.80 -7.95 8.90
N CYS A 148 -8.76 -8.27 8.13
CA CYS A 148 -7.70 -9.13 8.63
C CYS A 148 -7.03 -8.52 9.88
N PRO A 149 -6.69 -9.31 10.90
CA PRO A 149 -5.89 -8.83 12.03
C PRO A 149 -4.41 -8.77 11.61
N GLN A 150 -4.05 -7.79 10.77
CA GLN A 150 -2.75 -7.73 10.09
C GLN A 150 -1.56 -7.74 11.07
N GLU A 151 -1.73 -7.16 12.26
CA GLU A 151 -0.73 -7.13 13.34
C GLU A 151 -0.31 -8.52 13.83
N SER A 152 -1.17 -9.54 13.62
CA SER A 152 -0.91 -10.94 13.96
C SER A 152 -0.57 -11.81 12.75
N LEU A 153 -0.66 -11.23 11.54
CA LEU A 153 -0.47 -11.90 10.26
C LEU A 153 0.66 -11.22 9.47
N CYS A 154 0.39 -10.82 8.22
CA CYS A 154 1.37 -10.29 7.28
C CYS A 154 2.16 -9.08 7.81
N GLU A 155 1.50 -8.11 8.45
CA GLU A 155 2.18 -6.94 9.02
C GLU A 155 2.95 -7.28 10.30
N GLY A 156 2.44 -8.23 11.09
CA GLY A 156 3.12 -8.80 12.26
C GLY A 156 4.42 -9.53 11.93
N ALA A 157 4.52 -10.10 10.73
CA ALA A 157 5.71 -10.77 10.21
C ALA A 157 6.63 -9.85 9.37
N CYS A 158 6.22 -8.61 9.12
CA CYS A 158 6.95 -7.71 8.24
C CYS A 158 8.27 -7.24 8.87
N VAL A 159 9.39 -7.56 8.21
CA VAL A 159 10.76 -7.24 8.65
C VAL A 159 10.97 -5.73 8.87
N VAL A 160 10.29 -4.88 8.09
CA VAL A 160 10.33 -3.41 8.21
C VAL A 160 9.96 -2.93 9.62
N GLY A 161 9.04 -3.61 10.30
CA GLY A 161 8.60 -3.30 11.67
C GLY A 161 9.59 -3.70 12.78
N PHE A 162 10.61 -4.49 12.43
CA PHE A 162 11.67 -4.96 13.33
C PHE A 162 13.07 -4.45 12.94
N ALA A 163 13.21 -3.78 11.80
CA ALA A 163 14.47 -3.30 11.28
C ALA A 163 15.13 -2.26 12.22
N ILE A 164 16.43 -2.41 12.43
CA ILE A 164 17.25 -1.42 13.14
C ILE A 164 17.59 -0.28 12.18
N ARG A 165 17.24 0.95 12.56
CA ARG A 165 17.42 2.16 11.75
C ARG A 165 18.34 3.15 12.46
N THR A 166 18.70 4.22 11.77
CA THR A 166 19.49 5.32 12.34
C THR A 166 18.78 5.94 13.56
N ALA A 167 19.57 6.49 14.47
CA ALA A 167 19.11 6.92 15.80
C ALA A 167 18.02 8.02 15.77
N ASP A 168 17.89 8.74 14.67
CA ASP A 168 16.93 9.83 14.44
C ASP A 168 15.52 9.35 14.04
N MET A 169 15.41 8.18 13.40
CA MET A 169 14.14 7.62 12.90
C MET A 169 13.46 6.64 13.87
N GLY A 170 14.24 6.00 14.75
CA GLY A 170 13.74 5.03 15.72
C GLY A 170 13.02 3.84 15.09
N ARG A 171 12.22 3.11 15.90
CA ARG A 171 11.41 1.99 15.42
C ARG A 171 10.22 2.52 14.63
N GLN A 172 10.05 2.02 13.41
CA GLN A 172 8.92 2.36 12.55
C GLN A 172 7.90 1.20 12.52
N PRO A 173 6.62 1.50 12.29
CA PRO A 173 5.61 0.47 12.01
C PRO A 173 5.96 -0.35 10.75
N PRO A 174 5.40 -1.56 10.58
CA PRO A 174 5.52 -2.32 9.35
C PRO A 174 4.96 -1.55 8.14
N VAL A 175 5.13 -2.11 6.95
CA VAL A 175 4.43 -1.63 5.74
C VAL A 175 2.92 -1.82 5.96
N ALA A 176 2.11 -0.83 5.61
CA ALA A 176 0.65 -0.88 5.78
C ALA A 176 -0.04 -1.76 4.72
N ILE A 177 0.33 -3.06 4.68
CA ILE A 177 -0.07 -4.04 3.66
C ILE A 177 -1.60 -4.09 3.49
N GLY A 178 -2.37 -4.18 4.59
CA GLY A 178 -3.83 -4.29 4.48
C GLY A 178 -4.48 -3.01 3.93
N LYS A 179 -3.92 -1.84 4.25
CA LYS A 179 -4.42 -0.55 3.74
C LYS A 179 -4.07 -0.35 2.27
N LEU A 180 -2.91 -0.82 1.84
CA LEU A 180 -2.54 -0.86 0.43
C LEU A 180 -3.44 -1.84 -0.35
N GLU A 181 -3.66 -3.04 0.19
CA GLU A 181 -4.58 -4.05 -0.38
C GLU A 181 -5.96 -3.48 -0.62
N SER A 182 -6.55 -2.84 0.39
CA SER A 182 -7.85 -2.18 0.27
C SER A 182 -7.82 -1.07 -0.80
N PHE A 183 -6.74 -0.30 -0.86
CA PHE A 183 -6.63 0.84 -1.77
C PHE A 183 -6.64 0.44 -3.24
N PHE A 184 -5.73 -0.43 -3.69
CA PHE A 184 -5.65 -0.77 -5.11
C PHE A 184 -6.82 -1.64 -5.56
N THR A 185 -7.39 -2.48 -4.68
CA THR A 185 -8.59 -3.27 -5.00
C THR A 185 -9.84 -2.41 -5.12
N ASP A 186 -9.99 -1.39 -4.27
CA ASP A 186 -11.06 -0.40 -4.38
C ASP A 186 -10.93 0.41 -5.68
N GLN A 187 -9.71 0.84 -6.03
CA GLN A 187 -9.47 1.60 -7.26
C GLN A 187 -9.78 0.77 -8.49
N GLN A 188 -9.31 -0.48 -8.55
CA GLN A 188 -9.68 -1.42 -9.61
C GLN A 188 -11.20 -1.54 -9.70
N ARG A 189 -11.89 -1.76 -8.58
CA ARG A 189 -13.35 -1.91 -8.55
C ARG A 189 -14.07 -0.65 -9.04
N ARG A 190 -13.59 0.55 -8.70
CA ARG A 190 -14.17 1.83 -9.13
C ARG A 190 -13.98 2.07 -10.63
N ASN A 191 -12.84 1.65 -11.19
CA ASN A 191 -12.48 1.94 -12.57
C ASN A 191 -12.97 0.87 -13.56
N GLU A 192 -12.89 -0.41 -13.18
CA GLU A 192 -13.18 -1.55 -14.06
C GLU A 192 -14.45 -2.31 -13.67
N GLY A 193 -15.03 -2.01 -12.50
CA GLY A 193 -16.17 -2.74 -11.95
C GLY A 193 -15.75 -4.00 -11.20
N PHE A 194 -16.69 -4.95 -11.03
CA PHE A 194 -16.38 -6.20 -10.33
C PHE A 194 -15.53 -7.10 -11.24
N PRO A 195 -14.30 -7.47 -10.83
CA PRO A 195 -13.46 -8.32 -11.65
C PRO A 195 -14.08 -9.72 -11.69
N MET A 196 -14.47 -10.12 -12.90
CA MET A 196 -15.07 -11.43 -13.16
C MET A 196 -14.00 -12.36 -13.72
N PRO A 197 -13.81 -13.56 -13.13
CA PRO A 197 -12.89 -14.54 -13.70
C PRO A 197 -13.43 -15.05 -15.05
N GLU A 198 -12.53 -15.53 -15.89
CA GLU A 198 -12.93 -16.26 -17.10
C GLU A 198 -13.69 -17.53 -16.71
N LEU A 199 -14.95 -17.62 -17.16
CA LEU A 199 -15.80 -18.77 -16.87
C LEU A 199 -15.46 -19.90 -17.84
N SER A 200 -15.18 -21.08 -17.29
CA SER A 200 -15.09 -22.31 -18.09
C SER A 200 -16.44 -22.66 -18.73
N PRO A 201 -16.46 -23.43 -19.83
CA PRO A 201 -17.70 -23.94 -20.42
C PRO A 201 -18.58 -24.65 -19.38
N PRO A 202 -19.92 -24.56 -19.49
CA PRO A 202 -20.83 -25.24 -18.57
C PRO A 202 -20.55 -26.74 -18.48
N SER A 203 -20.56 -27.30 -17.26
CA SER A 203 -20.21 -28.71 -17.01
C SER A 203 -21.40 -29.68 -16.98
N ASP A 204 -22.62 -29.22 -17.29
CA ASP A 204 -23.91 -29.92 -17.15
C ASP A 204 -24.24 -30.47 -15.75
N LYS A 205 -23.36 -30.25 -14.77
CA LYS A 205 -23.54 -30.64 -13.37
C LYS A 205 -24.31 -29.57 -12.60
N LYS A 206 -25.00 -29.99 -11.54
CA LYS A 206 -25.70 -29.10 -10.61
C LYS A 206 -25.00 -29.11 -9.26
N VAL A 207 -24.79 -27.93 -8.70
CA VAL A 207 -24.20 -27.71 -7.37
C VAL A 207 -25.16 -26.82 -6.57
N ALA A 208 -25.33 -27.11 -5.29
CA ALA A 208 -26.07 -26.27 -4.36
C ALA A 208 -25.12 -25.75 -3.28
N ILE A 209 -25.23 -24.46 -2.96
CA ILE A 209 -24.49 -23.80 -1.87
C ILE A 209 -25.53 -23.38 -0.83
N VAL A 210 -25.36 -23.82 0.42
CA VAL A 210 -26.23 -23.45 1.54
C VAL A 210 -25.46 -22.53 2.48
N GLY A 211 -25.80 -21.24 2.45
CA GLY A 211 -25.06 -20.18 3.14
C GLY A 211 -24.29 -19.29 2.15
N SER A 212 -24.29 -17.98 2.38
CA SER A 212 -23.68 -16.96 1.51
C SER A 212 -22.74 -16.05 2.30
N GLY A 213 -22.04 -16.65 3.26
CA GLY A 213 -21.02 -15.96 4.07
C GLY A 213 -19.72 -15.76 3.32
#